data_AF-A0A1Y3S0N0-F1
#
_entry.id   AF-A0A1Y3S0N0-F1
#
_cell.length_a   1.000
_cell.length_b   1.000
_cell.length_c   1.000
_cell.angle_alpha   90.00
_cell.angle_beta   90.00
_cell.angle_gamma   90.00
#
_symmetry.space_group_name_H-M   'P 1'
#
loop_
_entity.id
_entity.type
_entity.pdbx_description
1 polymer ?
#
loop_
_entity_poly.entity_id
_entity_poly.type
_entity_poly.pdbx_seq_one_letter_code
_entity_poly.pdbx_strand_id
1 'polypeptide(L)'
;MAAQETTTPQPKERIIFDADSYYGTEGENMAVEDIMERYGITEEEVREQYSDEEIFDRAMEMRETDYEEETDALIGWFDGQTPGFTPAITDENSDWYGNPVIVSGSIGRWYGTRSGFTVYDSFRDAIDTSPSRYGGDNVFADCEIQKIWDENGHLFLTGAHHDGSVSVELRQLTNDGAEAYETIRDAMDSSEQFTINGKTYGGTYQSIIYALRDLWNDPDLAEVPRYMEKAFGCPAEEYEEPKHPKKQAQTVSLSAEAKSAKESSTQLAQNHGNTAPAHETAR
;
A
#
# COMPACT_ATOMS: atom_id res chain seq x y z
N MET A 1 5.16 28.88 35.72
CA MET A 1 5.36 27.46 35.34
C MET A 1 4.93 27.37 33.89
N ALA A 2 5.85 27.09 32.97
CA ALA A 2 5.49 26.89 31.57
C ALA A 2 4.86 25.49 31.44
N ALA A 3 3.69 25.41 30.81
CA ALA A 3 3.09 24.13 30.46
C ALA A 3 4.01 23.44 29.45
N GLN A 4 4.42 22.20 29.75
CA GLN A 4 5.05 21.36 28.76
C GLN A 4 3.95 20.99 27.74
N GLU A 5 4.12 21.42 26.50
CA GLU A 5 3.35 20.87 25.38
C GLU A 5 3.68 19.39 25.29
N THR A 6 2.74 18.55 25.72
CA THR A 6 2.79 17.11 25.47
C THR A 6 2.35 16.91 24.02
N THR A 7 3.31 16.85 23.09
CA THR A 7 3.02 16.38 21.73
C THR A 7 2.72 14.88 21.82
N THR A 8 1.50 14.47 21.46
CA THR A 8 1.19 13.05 21.24
C THR A 8 2.21 12.49 20.25
N PRO A 9 2.91 11.39 20.57
CA PRO A 9 3.90 10.82 19.67
C PRO A 9 3.17 10.32 18.41
N GLN A 10 3.76 10.57 17.24
CA GLN A 10 3.20 10.15 15.97
C GLN A 10 3.50 8.66 15.75
N PRO A 11 2.55 7.87 15.21
CA PRO A 11 2.85 6.54 14.71
C PRO A 11 4.07 6.56 13.79
N LYS A 12 4.90 5.53 13.85
CA LYS A 12 6.03 5.40 12.94
C LYS A 12 5.53 4.97 11.56
N GLU A 13 5.95 5.68 10.53
CA GLU A 13 5.73 5.27 9.15
C GLU A 13 6.63 4.07 8.81
N ARG A 14 6.03 2.98 8.36
CA ARG A 14 6.74 1.82 7.83
C ARG A 14 6.57 1.80 6.33
N ILE A 15 7.63 2.18 5.63
CA ILE A 15 7.64 2.29 4.18
C ILE A 15 7.53 0.91 3.55
N ILE A 16 6.55 0.75 2.67
CA ILE A 16 6.39 -0.42 1.80
C ILE A 16 6.97 -0.05 0.43
N PHE A 17 6.57 1.10 -0.11
CA PHE A 17 7.12 1.66 -1.34
C PHE A 17 7.22 3.19 -1.23
N ASP A 18 8.31 3.76 -1.73
CA ASP A 18 8.49 5.21 -1.85
C ASP A 18 9.22 5.54 -3.16
N ALA A 19 8.50 6.16 -4.10
CA ALA A 19 9.03 6.60 -5.37
C ALA A 19 10.12 7.66 -5.20
N ASP A 20 10.00 8.55 -4.21
CA ASP A 20 10.91 9.68 -4.03
C ASP A 20 12.34 9.21 -3.68
N SER A 21 12.46 8.05 -3.01
CA SER A 21 13.75 7.43 -2.70
C SER A 21 14.60 7.13 -3.94
N TYR A 22 13.97 6.93 -5.10
CA TYR A 22 14.66 6.62 -6.36
C TYR A 22 15.17 7.84 -7.13
N TYR A 23 14.92 9.05 -6.61
CA TYR A 23 15.40 10.28 -7.22
C TYR A 23 16.59 10.86 -6.48
N GLY A 24 17.38 11.66 -7.20
CA GLY A 24 18.53 12.37 -6.65
C GLY A 24 19.63 11.42 -6.15
N THR A 25 20.37 11.87 -5.14
CA THR A 25 21.55 11.14 -4.63
C THR A 25 21.20 9.80 -4.00
N GLU A 26 19.99 9.64 -3.46
CA GLU A 26 19.56 8.38 -2.86
C GLU A 26 19.35 7.30 -3.93
N GLY A 27 18.58 7.63 -4.97
CA GLY A 27 18.40 6.77 -6.15
C GLY A 27 19.71 6.42 -6.84
N GLU A 28 20.59 7.41 -7.00
CA GLU A 28 21.92 7.21 -7.58
C GLU A 28 22.73 6.19 -6.78
N ASN A 29 22.76 6.33 -5.44
CA ASN A 29 23.49 5.40 -4.58
C ASN A 29 22.89 3.99 -4.64
N MET A 30 21.56 3.85 -4.67
CA MET A 30 20.91 2.54 -4.81
C MET A 30 21.25 1.87 -6.13
N ALA A 31 21.23 2.61 -7.24
CA ALA A 31 21.61 2.09 -8.54
C ALA A 31 23.09 1.70 -8.60
N VAL A 32 23.99 2.52 -8.03
CA VAL A 32 25.41 2.20 -7.91
C VAL A 32 25.62 0.92 -7.10
N GLU A 33 24.98 0.79 -5.94
CA GLU A 33 25.07 -0.41 -5.09
C GLU A 33 24.57 -1.67 -5.82
N ASP A 34 23.45 -1.59 -6.53
CA ASP A 34 22.91 -2.70 -7.33
C ASP A 34 23.86 -3.12 -8.46
N ILE A 35 24.44 -2.16 -9.19
CA ILE A 35 25.43 -2.44 -10.25
C ILE A 35 26.69 -3.09 -9.65
N MET A 36 27.19 -2.56 -8.52
CA MET A 36 28.34 -3.12 -7.81
C MET A 36 28.08 -4.58 -7.41
N GLU A 37 26.93 -4.87 -6.81
CA GLU A 37 26.54 -6.22 -6.39
C GLU A 37 26.40 -7.17 -7.59
N ARG A 38 25.75 -6.71 -8.66
CA ARG A 38 25.47 -7.52 -9.86
C ARG A 38 26.73 -7.91 -10.63
N TYR A 39 27.67 -6.98 -10.78
CA TYR A 39 28.87 -7.18 -11.60
C TYR A 39 30.14 -7.43 -10.77
N GLY A 40 30.06 -7.31 -9.44
CA GLY A 40 31.20 -7.50 -8.54
C GLY A 40 32.28 -6.45 -8.73
N ILE A 41 31.89 -5.20 -9.02
CA ILE A 41 32.79 -4.07 -9.27
C ILE A 41 32.71 -3.04 -8.15
N THR A 42 33.70 -2.16 -8.09
CA THR A 42 33.76 -1.05 -7.12
C THR A 42 32.94 0.14 -7.58
N GLU A 43 32.57 1.03 -6.66
CA GLU A 43 31.89 2.29 -7.00
C GLU A 43 32.72 3.14 -7.99
N GLU A 44 34.05 3.18 -7.84
CA GLU A 44 34.93 3.90 -8.77
C GLU A 44 34.80 3.36 -10.19
N GLU A 45 34.79 2.03 -10.34
CA GLU A 45 34.59 1.37 -11.63
C GLU A 45 33.18 1.62 -12.19
N VAL A 46 32.13 1.68 -11.36
CA VAL A 46 30.78 2.08 -11.80
C VAL A 46 30.82 3.49 -12.39
N ARG A 47 31.40 4.44 -11.66
CA ARG A 47 31.45 5.86 -12.08
C ARG A 47 32.36 6.10 -13.28
N GLU A 48 33.29 5.20 -13.57
CA GLU A 48 34.11 5.24 -14.78
C GLU A 48 33.40 4.61 -16.00
N GLN A 49 32.58 3.58 -15.80
CA GLN A 49 31.98 2.78 -16.87
C GLN A 49 30.56 3.20 -17.25
N TYR A 50 29.81 3.80 -16.33
CA TYR A 50 28.43 4.21 -16.51
C TYR A 50 28.30 5.73 -16.41
N SER A 51 27.51 6.29 -17.31
CA SER A 51 27.12 7.70 -17.24
C SER A 51 26.08 7.96 -16.15
N ASP A 52 25.96 9.21 -15.72
CA ASP A 52 24.91 9.63 -14.76
C ASP A 52 23.49 9.29 -15.27
N GLU A 53 23.27 9.31 -16.60
CA GLU A 53 22.01 8.94 -17.24
C GLU A 53 21.75 7.42 -17.11
N GLU A 54 22.75 6.57 -17.35
CA GLU A 54 22.61 5.12 -17.18
C GLU A 54 22.38 4.72 -15.72
N ILE A 55 23.00 5.43 -14.77
CA ILE A 55 22.77 5.22 -13.34
C ILE A 55 21.35 5.67 -12.96
N PHE A 56 20.87 6.79 -13.50
CA PHE A 56 19.51 7.26 -13.28
C PHE A 56 18.46 6.30 -13.89
N ASP A 57 18.65 5.87 -15.13
CA ASP A 57 17.77 4.90 -15.77
C ASP A 57 17.72 3.59 -14.97
N ARG A 58 18.87 3.14 -14.44
CA ARG A 58 18.91 1.98 -13.54
C ARG A 58 18.08 2.19 -12.27
N ALA A 59 18.14 3.38 -11.66
CA ALA A 59 17.31 3.70 -10.50
C ALA A 59 15.81 3.66 -10.87
N MET A 60 15.43 4.15 -12.06
CA MET A 60 14.03 4.10 -12.52
C MET A 60 13.55 2.67 -12.83
N GLU A 61 14.40 1.82 -13.39
CA GLU A 61 14.10 0.38 -13.57
C GLU A 61 13.89 -0.32 -12.21
N MET A 62 14.73 -0.01 -11.23
CA MET A 62 14.58 -0.54 -9.87
C MET A 62 13.28 -0.06 -9.23
N ARG A 63 12.94 1.22 -9.39
CA ARG A 63 11.67 1.78 -8.91
C ARG A 63 10.46 1.02 -9.46
N GLU A 64 10.44 0.77 -10.77
CA GLU A 64 9.34 0.04 -11.42
C GLU A 64 9.26 -1.40 -10.90
N THR A 65 10.41 -2.07 -10.78
CA THR A 65 10.49 -3.43 -10.24
C THR A 65 9.96 -3.51 -8.81
N ASP A 66 10.44 -2.63 -7.92
CA ASP A 66 10.01 -2.61 -6.52
C ASP A 66 8.54 -2.23 -6.39
N TYR A 67 8.03 -1.31 -7.22
CA TYR A 67 6.60 -1.01 -7.26
C TYR A 67 5.77 -2.24 -7.63
N GLU A 68 6.15 -2.96 -8.68
CA GLU A 68 5.48 -4.19 -9.11
C GLU A 68 5.53 -5.26 -8.02
N GLU A 69 6.71 -5.54 -7.45
CA GLU A 69 6.89 -6.56 -6.41
C GLU A 69 6.08 -6.25 -5.15
N GLU A 70 6.10 -5.00 -4.67
CA GLU A 70 5.41 -4.59 -3.45
C GLU A 70 3.88 -4.55 -3.65
N THR A 71 3.41 -4.10 -4.82
CA THR A 71 1.97 -4.11 -5.12
C THR A 71 1.44 -5.52 -5.37
N ASP A 72 2.21 -6.40 -6.01
CA ASP A 72 1.84 -7.81 -6.16
C ASP A 72 1.77 -8.53 -4.79
N ALA A 73 2.71 -8.24 -3.89
CA ALA A 73 2.68 -8.77 -2.52
C ALA A 73 1.43 -8.30 -1.75
N LEU A 74 1.06 -7.02 -1.88
CA LEU A 74 -0.18 -6.49 -1.31
C LEU A 74 -1.42 -7.10 -1.96
N ILE A 75 -1.46 -7.26 -3.29
CA ILE A 75 -2.58 -7.92 -3.96
C ILE A 75 -2.74 -9.35 -3.42
N GLY A 76 -1.67 -10.13 -3.34
CA GLY A 76 -1.70 -11.46 -2.75
C GLY A 76 -2.23 -11.46 -1.32
N TRP A 77 -1.76 -10.51 -0.49
CA TRP A 77 -2.25 -10.31 0.87
C TRP A 77 -3.76 -10.07 0.94
N PHE A 78 -4.28 -9.12 0.15
CA PHE A 78 -5.70 -8.80 0.14
C PHE A 78 -6.55 -9.91 -0.50
N ASP A 79 -6.04 -10.67 -1.48
CA ASP A 79 -6.75 -11.80 -2.08
C ASP A 79 -6.87 -13.01 -1.13
N GLY A 80 -6.39 -12.89 0.11
CA GLY A 80 -6.39 -13.98 1.09
C GLY A 80 -5.33 -15.05 0.79
N GLN A 81 -4.37 -14.74 -0.10
CA GLN A 81 -3.21 -15.60 -0.29
C GLN A 81 -2.32 -15.46 0.94
N THR A 82 -2.16 -16.57 1.66
CA THR A 82 -1.14 -16.67 2.69
C THR A 82 0.24 -16.75 2.02
N PRO A 83 1.32 -16.27 2.65
CA PRO A 83 2.67 -16.39 2.11
C PRO A 83 3.00 -17.84 1.73
N GLY A 84 3.35 -18.09 0.47
CA GLY A 84 3.76 -19.41 -0.05
C GLY A 84 3.01 -19.98 -1.25
N PHE A 85 2.22 -19.20 -1.99
CA PHE A 85 1.54 -19.66 -3.20
C PHE A 85 1.94 -18.84 -4.44
N THR A 86 2.44 -19.50 -5.48
CA THR A 86 2.52 -18.95 -6.84
C THR A 86 1.41 -19.59 -7.68
N PRO A 87 0.53 -18.82 -8.35
CA PRO A 87 -0.26 -19.40 -9.41
C PRO A 87 0.55 -19.39 -10.70
N ALA A 88 0.80 -20.58 -11.23
CA ALA A 88 0.98 -20.74 -12.66
C ALA A 88 -0.33 -20.29 -13.35
N ILE A 89 -0.23 -19.24 -14.16
CA ILE A 89 -1.11 -18.83 -15.27
C ILE A 89 -2.54 -19.47 -15.33
N THR A 90 -3.53 -18.58 -15.16
CA THR A 90 -4.92 -18.52 -15.68
C THR A 90 -5.95 -19.60 -15.34
N ASP A 91 -6.99 -19.17 -14.64
CA ASP A 91 -8.39 -19.48 -14.98
C ASP A 91 -9.21 -18.18 -14.87
N GLU A 92 -10.00 -17.87 -15.90
CA GLU A 92 -10.80 -16.65 -16.03
C GLU A 92 -12.15 -16.72 -15.26
N ASN A 93 -12.41 -17.83 -14.56
CA ASN A 93 -13.65 -18.07 -13.80
C ASN A 93 -13.43 -18.46 -12.33
N SER A 94 -12.25 -18.22 -11.76
CA SER A 94 -11.99 -18.58 -10.36
C SER A 94 -12.40 -17.48 -9.37
N ASP A 95 -13.09 -17.88 -8.30
CA ASP A 95 -13.56 -17.10 -7.13
C ASP A 95 -12.41 -16.51 -6.26
N TRP A 96 -11.31 -16.03 -6.86
CA TRP A 96 -10.09 -15.58 -6.16
C TRP A 96 -10.07 -14.08 -5.86
N TYR A 97 -11.12 -13.56 -5.23
CA TYR A 97 -11.09 -12.17 -4.76
C TYR A 97 -11.32 -12.19 -3.26
N GLY A 98 -10.34 -11.66 -2.51
CA GLY A 98 -10.59 -11.30 -1.13
C GLY A 98 -11.76 -10.32 -1.05
N ASN A 99 -12.24 -10.07 0.16
CA ASN A 99 -13.38 -9.16 0.31
C ASN A 99 -13.05 -7.77 -0.24
N PRO A 100 -14.08 -7.01 -0.68
CA PRO A 100 -13.92 -5.68 -1.22
C PRO A 100 -13.10 -4.76 -0.32
N VAL A 101 -12.46 -3.77 -0.92
CA VAL A 101 -11.63 -2.79 -0.22
C VAL A 101 -12.36 -1.47 -0.16
N ILE A 102 -12.59 -0.96 1.05
CA ILE A 102 -13.10 0.39 1.27
C ILE A 102 -11.91 1.36 1.37
N VAL A 103 -12.05 2.51 0.73
CA VAL A 103 -11.04 3.56 0.65
C VAL A 103 -11.62 4.84 1.22
N SER A 104 -10.87 5.51 2.10
CA SER A 104 -11.22 6.83 2.63
C SER A 104 -10.05 7.78 2.51
N GLY A 105 -10.33 9.03 2.14
CA GLY A 105 -9.27 10.03 2.07
C GLY A 105 -9.67 11.26 1.29
N SER A 106 -8.69 11.85 0.63
CA SER A 106 -8.86 13.10 -0.10
C SER A 106 -8.21 13.08 -1.48
N ILE A 107 -8.85 13.79 -2.40
CA ILE A 107 -8.38 14.02 -3.77
C ILE A 107 -8.32 15.54 -3.96
N GLY A 108 -7.11 16.06 -4.10
CA GLY A 108 -6.85 17.43 -4.51
C GLY A 108 -6.81 17.54 -6.03
N ARG A 109 -7.50 18.54 -6.58
CA ARG A 109 -7.42 18.95 -8.00
C ARG A 109 -7.35 20.47 -8.09
N TRP A 110 -7.12 21.03 -9.28
CA TRP A 110 -7.10 22.49 -9.50
C TRP A 110 -8.38 23.23 -9.05
N TYR A 111 -9.52 22.54 -8.99
CA TYR A 111 -10.80 23.07 -8.55
C TYR A 111 -11.11 22.85 -7.04
N GLY A 112 -10.12 22.36 -6.28
CA GLY A 112 -10.20 22.16 -4.83
C GLY A 112 -10.06 20.69 -4.41
N THR A 113 -10.01 20.48 -3.10
CA THR A 113 -9.92 19.15 -2.48
C THR A 113 -11.29 18.62 -2.13
N ARG A 114 -11.54 17.35 -2.48
CA ARG A 114 -12.72 16.58 -2.04
C ARG A 114 -12.27 15.45 -1.13
N SER A 115 -13.15 15.03 -0.22
CA SER A 115 -12.95 13.85 0.62
C SER A 115 -14.19 12.98 0.60
N GLY A 116 -14.03 11.69 0.87
CA GLY A 116 -15.14 10.76 0.82
C GLY A 116 -14.74 9.32 1.08
N PHE A 117 -15.66 8.44 0.70
CA PHE A 117 -15.51 6.99 0.75
C PHE A 117 -15.85 6.42 -0.61
N THR A 118 -15.14 5.37 -1.00
CA THR A 118 -15.48 4.52 -2.14
C THR A 118 -15.13 3.08 -1.81
N VAL A 119 -15.72 2.12 -2.49
CA VAL A 119 -15.43 0.69 -2.31
C VAL A 119 -15.10 0.13 -3.68
N TYR A 120 -14.07 -0.71 -3.72
CA TYR A 120 -13.59 -1.43 -4.89
C TYR A 120 -13.74 -2.92 -4.68
N ASP A 121 -14.00 -3.66 -5.76
CA ASP A 121 -14.17 -5.11 -5.68
C ASP A 121 -12.91 -5.83 -5.18
N SER A 122 -11.72 -5.26 -5.43
CA SER A 122 -10.44 -5.78 -4.93
C SER A 122 -9.41 -4.67 -4.64
N PHE A 123 -8.29 -5.03 -4.00
CA PHE A 123 -7.14 -4.11 -3.85
C PHE A 123 -6.53 -3.73 -5.21
N ARG A 124 -6.46 -4.69 -6.14
CA ARG A 124 -5.99 -4.44 -7.52
C ARG A 124 -6.82 -3.36 -8.19
N ASP A 125 -8.15 -3.44 -8.06
CA ASP A 125 -9.03 -2.40 -8.60
C ASP A 125 -8.83 -1.07 -7.87
N ALA A 126 -8.60 -1.08 -6.56
CA ALA A 126 -8.37 0.14 -5.78
C ALA A 126 -7.10 0.91 -6.18
N ILE A 127 -6.07 0.22 -6.69
CA ILE A 127 -4.80 0.84 -7.11
C ILE A 127 -4.68 1.03 -8.62
N ASP A 128 -5.73 0.75 -9.41
CA ASP A 128 -5.69 0.93 -10.85
C ASP A 128 -5.49 2.41 -11.22
N THR A 129 -4.36 2.68 -11.85
CA THR A 129 -3.97 4.01 -12.35
C THR A 129 -4.32 4.22 -13.83
N SER A 130 -4.98 3.24 -14.46
CA SER A 130 -5.33 3.30 -15.86
C SER A 130 -6.08 4.60 -16.20
N PRO A 131 -5.89 5.15 -17.42
CA PRO A 131 -6.51 6.42 -17.77
C PRO A 131 -8.03 6.35 -17.60
N SER A 132 -8.63 7.41 -17.05
CA SER A 132 -10.07 7.47 -16.77
C SER A 132 -10.95 7.14 -17.99
N ARG A 133 -10.46 7.39 -19.22
CA ARG A 133 -11.13 7.04 -20.48
C ARG A 133 -11.23 5.53 -20.75
N TYR A 134 -10.50 4.70 -20.02
CA TYR A 134 -10.43 3.24 -20.19
C TYR A 134 -10.97 2.44 -19.00
N GLY A 135 -11.25 3.06 -17.84
CA GLY A 135 -11.46 2.31 -16.59
C GLY A 135 -12.24 2.98 -15.45
N GLY A 136 -13.12 3.97 -15.70
CA GLY A 136 -14.01 4.51 -14.66
C GLY A 136 -13.38 5.51 -13.69
N ASP A 137 -14.20 6.09 -12.80
CA ASP A 137 -13.82 7.11 -11.81
C ASP A 137 -13.00 6.48 -10.64
N ASN A 138 -11.82 5.93 -10.92
CA ASN A 138 -10.90 5.47 -9.88
C ASN A 138 -10.30 6.66 -9.11
N VAL A 139 -10.08 6.50 -7.80
CA VAL A 139 -9.41 7.51 -6.97
C VAL A 139 -8.00 7.82 -7.49
N PHE A 140 -7.31 6.82 -8.06
CA PHE A 140 -5.98 6.93 -8.65
C PHE A 140 -5.98 6.98 -10.18
N ALA A 141 -7.14 7.16 -10.83
CA ALA A 141 -7.19 7.30 -12.29
C ALA A 141 -6.26 8.43 -12.75
N ASP A 142 -5.47 8.14 -13.80
CA ASP A 142 -4.47 9.05 -14.38
C ASP A 142 -3.35 9.48 -13.38
N CYS A 143 -3.23 8.82 -12.21
CA CYS A 143 -2.21 9.12 -11.21
C CYS A 143 -0.98 8.23 -11.37
N GLU A 144 0.11 8.65 -10.73
CA GLU A 144 1.24 7.79 -10.43
C GLU A 144 1.30 7.61 -8.91
N ILE A 145 1.21 6.37 -8.43
CA ILE A 145 1.37 6.08 -7.00
C ILE A 145 2.79 6.44 -6.59
N GLN A 146 2.91 7.30 -5.59
CA GLN A 146 4.18 7.84 -5.11
C GLN A 146 4.67 7.12 -3.86
N LYS A 147 3.76 6.75 -2.94
CA LYS A 147 4.17 6.13 -1.67
C LYS A 147 3.07 5.25 -1.10
N ILE A 148 3.50 4.13 -0.51
CA ILE A 148 2.70 3.13 0.19
C ILE A 148 3.35 2.90 1.55
N TRP A 149 2.60 3.02 2.64
CA TRP A 149 3.14 2.83 3.98
C TRP A 149 2.11 2.31 4.98
N ASP A 150 2.61 1.72 6.06
CA ASP A 150 1.83 1.31 7.22
C ASP A 150 2.10 2.22 8.42
N GLU A 151 1.05 2.54 9.17
CA GLU A 151 1.17 3.09 10.53
C GLU A 151 0.31 2.27 11.49
N ASN A 152 0.95 1.50 12.39
CA ASN A 152 0.27 0.68 13.39
C ASN A 152 -0.85 -0.21 12.82
N GLY A 153 -0.64 -0.74 11.62
CA GLY A 153 -1.57 -1.63 10.93
C GLY A 153 -2.53 -0.96 9.95
N HIS A 154 -2.55 0.37 9.87
CA HIS A 154 -3.30 1.14 8.88
C HIS A 154 -2.47 1.30 7.61
N LEU A 155 -3.06 0.99 6.45
CA LEU A 155 -2.38 1.08 5.15
C LEU A 155 -2.76 2.38 4.43
N PHE A 156 -1.76 3.15 4.03
CA PHE A 156 -1.93 4.43 3.36
C PHE A 156 -1.21 4.48 2.02
N LEU A 157 -1.85 5.15 1.07
CA LEU A 157 -1.33 5.36 -0.27
C LEU A 157 -1.46 6.84 -0.64
N THR A 158 -0.45 7.35 -1.34
CA THR A 158 -0.52 8.66 -2.00
C THR A 158 -0.13 8.55 -3.46
N GLY A 159 -0.80 9.33 -4.29
CA GLY A 159 -0.58 9.40 -5.73
C GLY A 159 -0.50 10.85 -6.20
N ALA A 160 0.30 11.07 -7.23
CA ALA A 160 0.41 12.36 -7.89
C ALA A 160 -0.35 12.32 -9.21
N HIS A 161 -1.08 13.40 -9.50
CA HIS A 161 -1.61 13.68 -10.81
C HIS A 161 -1.09 15.05 -11.24
N HIS A 162 -0.94 15.30 -12.54
CA HIS A 162 -0.41 16.58 -13.05
C HIS A 162 -1.21 17.84 -12.61
N ASP A 163 -2.41 17.66 -12.06
CA ASP A 163 -3.28 18.74 -11.54
C ASP A 163 -3.63 18.62 -10.04
N GLY A 164 -2.97 17.71 -9.30
CA GLY A 164 -3.20 17.54 -7.87
C GLY A 164 -2.64 16.26 -7.27
N SER A 165 -3.16 15.85 -6.11
CA SER A 165 -2.68 14.66 -5.39
C SER A 165 -3.83 13.91 -4.74
N VAL A 166 -3.60 12.62 -4.50
CA VAL A 166 -4.53 11.70 -3.85
C VAL A 166 -3.84 11.19 -2.60
N SER A 167 -4.54 11.17 -1.47
CA SER A 167 -4.03 10.56 -0.24
C SER A 167 -5.18 9.84 0.46
N VAL A 168 -5.03 8.54 0.65
CA VAL A 168 -6.09 7.64 1.12
C VAL A 168 -5.55 6.60 2.10
N GLU A 169 -6.43 6.15 2.98
CA GLU A 169 -6.30 4.93 3.78
C GLU A 169 -7.18 3.85 3.13
N LEU A 170 -6.70 2.60 3.15
CA LEU A 170 -7.45 1.43 2.66
C LEU A 170 -7.70 0.44 3.80
N ARG A 171 -8.90 -0.15 3.80
CA ARG A 171 -9.30 -1.23 4.70
C ARG A 171 -9.98 -2.34 3.93
N GLN A 172 -9.76 -3.58 4.34
CA GLN A 172 -10.49 -4.70 3.77
C GLN A 172 -11.81 -4.87 4.51
N LEU A 173 -12.90 -5.10 3.78
CA LEU A 173 -14.16 -5.46 4.41
C LEU A 173 -14.08 -6.88 4.99
N THR A 174 -14.72 -7.10 6.13
CA THR A 174 -14.98 -8.47 6.62
C THR A 174 -16.07 -9.13 5.77
N ASN A 175 -16.39 -10.40 6.01
CA ASN A 175 -17.52 -11.04 5.33
C ASN A 175 -18.83 -10.30 5.64
N ASP A 176 -19.05 -9.93 6.90
CA ASP A 176 -20.21 -9.14 7.34
C ASP A 176 -20.19 -7.74 6.71
N GLY A 177 -19.00 -7.14 6.57
CA GLY A 177 -18.80 -5.88 5.86
C GLY A 177 -19.12 -5.95 4.37
N ALA A 178 -18.74 -7.03 3.70
CA ALA A 178 -19.04 -7.28 2.30
C ALA A 178 -20.56 -7.43 2.09
N GLU A 179 -21.24 -8.21 2.94
CA GLU A 179 -22.71 -8.33 2.92
C GLU A 179 -23.41 -6.99 3.18
N ALA A 180 -22.89 -6.19 4.12
CA ALA A 180 -23.39 -4.85 4.37
C ALA A 180 -23.19 -3.94 3.16
N TYR A 181 -22.03 -4.00 2.49
CA TYR A 181 -21.74 -3.22 1.29
C TYR A 181 -22.66 -3.61 0.13
N GLU A 182 -22.93 -4.89 -0.08
CA GLU A 182 -23.91 -5.37 -1.07
C GLU A 182 -25.29 -4.72 -0.85
N THR A 183 -25.74 -4.68 0.40
CA THR A 183 -26.99 -3.99 0.76
C THR A 183 -26.95 -2.49 0.46
N ILE A 184 -25.82 -1.83 0.71
CA ILE A 184 -25.63 -0.41 0.37
C ILE A 184 -25.65 -0.22 -1.15
N ARG A 185 -24.97 -1.09 -1.90
CA ARG A 185 -24.88 -1.06 -3.37
C ARG A 185 -26.25 -1.19 -4.01
N ASP A 186 -27.05 -2.17 -3.57
CA ASP A 186 -28.44 -2.34 -4.02
C ASP A 186 -29.31 -1.09 -3.74
N ALA A 187 -29.06 -0.42 -2.62
CA ALA A 187 -29.76 0.82 -2.26
C ALA A 187 -29.33 2.02 -3.12
N MET A 188 -28.09 2.05 -3.64
CA MET A 188 -27.63 3.09 -4.56
C MET A 188 -28.45 3.08 -5.86
N ASP A 189 -28.80 1.89 -6.36
CA ASP A 189 -29.58 1.73 -7.59
C ASP A 189 -31.08 1.92 -7.38
N SER A 190 -31.61 1.42 -6.26
CA SER A 190 -33.05 1.43 -5.99
C SER A 190 -33.57 2.69 -5.30
N SER A 191 -32.69 3.44 -4.60
CA SER A 191 -33.07 4.55 -3.70
C SER A 191 -34.05 4.15 -2.58
N GLU A 192 -34.15 2.86 -2.26
CA GLU A 192 -35.03 2.34 -1.22
C GLU A 192 -34.41 2.43 0.18
N GLN A 193 -35.25 2.39 1.21
CA GLN A 193 -34.77 2.28 2.58
C GLN A 193 -34.07 0.93 2.78
N PHE A 194 -32.91 0.96 3.44
CA PHE A 194 -32.09 -0.23 3.68
C PHE A 194 -31.57 -0.25 5.11
N THR A 195 -31.09 -1.40 5.58
CA THR A 195 -30.56 -1.57 6.94
C THR A 195 -29.24 -2.32 6.89
N ILE A 196 -28.21 -1.76 7.52
CA ILE A 196 -26.92 -2.42 7.76
C ILE A 196 -26.65 -2.42 9.25
N ASN A 197 -26.12 -3.52 9.79
CA ASN A 197 -25.80 -3.70 11.20
C ASN A 197 -26.87 -3.16 12.19
N GLY A 198 -28.14 -3.46 11.93
CA GLY A 198 -29.27 -3.02 12.77
C GLY A 198 -29.66 -1.54 12.69
N LYS A 199 -29.01 -0.73 11.85
CA LYS A 199 -29.33 0.68 11.62
C LYS A 199 -29.96 0.90 10.25
N THR A 200 -31.06 1.64 10.22
CA THR A 200 -31.85 1.88 9.01
C THR A 200 -31.56 3.24 8.38
N TYR A 201 -31.44 3.28 7.06
CA TYR A 201 -31.06 4.43 6.24
C TYR A 201 -32.11 4.70 5.17
N GLY A 202 -32.35 5.95 4.82
CA GLY A 202 -33.49 6.35 3.97
C GLY A 202 -33.31 6.19 2.46
N GLY A 203 -32.25 5.55 1.97
CA GLY A 203 -32.01 5.34 0.53
C GLY A 203 -31.54 6.57 -0.27
N THR A 204 -31.45 7.75 0.35
CA THR A 204 -30.94 8.96 -0.33
C THR A 204 -29.42 8.93 -0.47
N TYR A 205 -28.86 9.70 -1.41
CA TYR A 205 -27.40 9.87 -1.54
C TYR A 205 -26.70 10.23 -0.23
N GLN A 206 -27.30 11.11 0.58
CA GLN A 206 -26.79 11.46 1.91
C GLN A 206 -26.82 10.27 2.88
N SER A 207 -27.85 9.42 2.78
CA SER A 207 -27.97 8.20 3.58
C SER A 207 -26.90 7.18 3.21
N ILE A 208 -26.58 7.04 1.91
CA ILE A 208 -25.49 6.19 1.41
C ILE A 208 -24.13 6.66 1.96
N ILE A 209 -23.84 7.96 1.92
CA ILE A 209 -22.60 8.50 2.51
C ILE A 209 -22.49 8.15 4.00
N TYR A 210 -23.58 8.28 4.75
CA TYR A 210 -23.58 7.92 6.17
C TYR A 210 -23.42 6.41 6.39
N ALA A 211 -24.01 5.57 5.55
CA ALA A 211 -23.84 4.13 5.61
C ALA A 211 -22.39 3.71 5.33
N LEU A 212 -21.74 4.26 4.28
CA LEU A 212 -20.33 4.00 3.99
C LEU A 212 -19.40 4.48 5.11
N ARG A 213 -19.70 5.62 5.72
CA ARG A 213 -18.95 6.11 6.88
C ARG A 213 -19.11 5.18 8.09
N ASP A 214 -20.32 4.68 8.34
CA ASP A 214 -20.55 3.75 9.45
C ASP A 214 -19.87 2.40 9.17
N LEU A 215 -19.93 1.92 7.92
CA LEU A 215 -19.18 0.74 7.44
C LEU A 215 -17.68 0.88 7.71
N TRP A 216 -17.08 2.02 7.37
CA TRP A 216 -15.67 2.32 7.61
C TRP A 216 -15.26 2.32 9.09
N ASN A 217 -16.12 2.87 9.95
CA ASN A 217 -15.80 3.08 11.37
C ASN A 217 -16.06 1.86 12.25
N ASP A 218 -16.73 0.85 11.72
CA ASP A 218 -17.05 -0.38 12.45
C ASP A 218 -15.96 -1.44 12.18
N PRO A 219 -15.09 -1.76 13.16
CA PRO A 219 -14.01 -2.73 12.96
C PRO A 219 -14.50 -4.15 12.69
N ASP A 220 -15.75 -4.48 13.05
CA ASP A 220 -16.33 -5.79 12.73
C ASP A 220 -16.75 -5.86 11.23
N LEU A 221 -16.82 -4.72 10.54
CA LEU A 221 -17.19 -4.62 9.12
C LEU A 221 -16.02 -4.20 8.21
N ALA A 222 -15.10 -3.35 8.68
CA ALA A 222 -13.93 -2.89 7.93
C ALA A 222 -12.67 -2.99 8.79
N GLU A 223 -11.84 -3.98 8.51
CA GLU A 223 -10.64 -4.28 9.28
C GLU A 223 -9.43 -3.49 8.76
N VAL A 224 -8.62 -3.03 9.71
CA VAL A 224 -7.27 -2.51 9.41
C VAL A 224 -6.39 -3.66 8.90
N PRO A 225 -5.68 -3.51 7.76
CA PRO A 225 -5.00 -4.64 7.12
C PRO A 225 -3.93 -5.32 7.99
N ARG A 226 -3.21 -4.55 8.83
CA ARG A 226 -2.09 -5.05 9.65
C ARG A 226 -1.03 -5.76 8.82
N TYR A 227 -0.75 -5.27 7.62
CA TYR A 227 0.16 -5.89 6.66
C TYR A 227 1.57 -6.03 7.24
N MET A 228 2.17 -4.93 7.73
CA MET A 228 3.54 -4.96 8.27
C MET A 228 3.65 -5.82 9.54
N GLU A 229 2.64 -5.79 10.40
CA GLU A 229 2.59 -6.62 11.60
C GLU A 229 2.52 -8.12 11.24
N LYS A 230 1.58 -8.51 10.37
CA LYS A 230 1.26 -9.92 10.14
C LYS A 230 2.16 -10.59 9.09
N ALA A 231 2.54 -9.87 8.04
CA ALA A 231 3.39 -10.40 6.97
C ALA A 231 4.88 -10.39 7.36
N PHE A 232 5.32 -9.37 8.10
CA PHE A 232 6.75 -9.15 8.40
C PHE A 232 7.10 -9.19 9.90
N GLY A 233 6.12 -9.37 10.78
CA GLY A 233 6.37 -9.46 12.22
C GLY A 233 6.77 -8.13 12.88
N CYS A 234 6.48 -6.99 12.24
CA CYS A 234 6.68 -5.69 12.86
C CYS A 234 5.84 -5.54 14.14
N PRO A 235 6.26 -4.71 15.11
CA PRO A 235 5.45 -4.43 16.29
C PRO A 235 4.07 -3.88 15.91
N ALA A 236 3.01 -4.34 16.58
CA ALA A 236 1.65 -3.83 16.34
C ALA A 236 1.55 -2.31 16.55
N GLU A 237 2.29 -1.78 17.53
CA GLU A 237 2.41 -0.35 17.79
C GLU A 237 3.88 0.07 17.88
N GLU A 238 4.24 1.11 17.13
CA GLU A 238 5.54 1.78 17.19
C GLU A 238 5.34 3.27 16.90
N TYR A 239 6.10 4.12 17.59
CA TYR A 239 5.95 5.57 17.50
C TYR A 239 7.30 6.21 17.24
N GLU A 240 7.29 7.30 16.48
CA GLU A 240 8.45 8.16 16.29
C GLU A 240 8.98 8.64 17.65
N GLU A 241 10.29 8.52 17.85
CA GLU A 241 10.89 9.11 19.04
C GLU A 241 10.67 10.62 19.03
N PRO A 242 10.23 11.23 20.16
CA PRO A 242 10.08 12.67 20.22
C PRO A 242 11.41 13.32 19.88
N LYS A 243 11.48 14.05 18.76
CA LYS A 243 12.66 14.82 18.37
C LYS A 243 12.93 15.89 19.44
N HIS A 244 13.74 15.56 20.45
CA HIS A 244 14.16 16.54 21.44
C HIS A 244 14.89 17.69 20.72
N PRO A 245 14.55 18.97 21.00
CA PRO A 245 15.17 20.11 20.34
C PRO A 245 16.59 20.31 20.86
N LYS A 246 17.52 19.47 20.38
CA LYS A 246 18.98 19.63 20.28
C LYS A 246 19.64 18.29 19.94
N LYS A 247 19.63 17.96 18.65
CA LYS A 247 20.81 17.55 17.90
C LYS A 247 20.48 17.70 16.42
N GLN A 248 21.42 18.32 15.71
CA GLN A 248 21.36 18.55 14.27
C GLN A 248 20.98 17.27 13.55
N ALA A 249 20.20 17.44 12.47
CA ALA A 249 19.83 16.40 11.52
C ALA A 249 21.02 15.45 11.26
N GLN A 250 20.99 14.29 11.90
CA GLN A 250 21.40 13.09 11.22
C GLN A 250 20.18 12.71 10.41
N THR A 251 20.26 12.98 9.11
CA THR A 251 19.52 12.23 8.10
C THR A 251 19.68 10.76 8.44
N VAL A 252 18.62 10.15 8.97
CA VAL A 252 18.50 8.70 8.98
C VAL A 252 18.59 8.31 7.51
N SER A 253 19.53 7.42 7.19
CA SER A 253 19.75 7.00 5.81
C SER A 253 18.54 6.18 5.41
N LEU A 254 17.62 6.77 4.62
CA LEU A 254 16.47 6.09 4.04
C LEU A 254 16.90 4.83 3.24
N SER A 255 18.16 4.80 2.77
CA SER A 255 18.78 3.59 2.22
C SER A 255 18.83 2.39 3.17
N ALA A 256 18.85 2.59 4.50
CA ALA A 256 18.76 1.50 5.47
C ALA A 256 17.33 0.96 5.60
N GLU A 257 16.32 1.81 5.39
CA GLU A 257 14.90 1.43 5.43
C GLU A 257 14.50 0.76 4.11
N ALA A 258 14.95 1.26 2.95
CA ALA A 258 14.82 0.60 1.66
C ALA A 258 15.56 -0.76 1.62
N LYS A 259 16.76 -0.82 2.20
CA LYS A 259 17.49 -2.10 2.37
C LYS A 259 16.79 -3.05 3.32
N SER A 260 16.15 -2.54 4.39
CA SER A 260 15.31 -3.36 5.25
C SER A 260 14.09 -3.91 4.52
N ALA A 261 13.45 -3.13 3.63
CA ALA A 261 12.36 -3.61 2.78
C ALA A 261 12.83 -4.72 1.82
N LYS A 262 13.98 -4.53 1.16
CA LYS A 262 14.61 -5.53 0.28
C LYS A 262 15.02 -6.80 1.03
N GLU A 263 15.61 -6.67 2.23
CA GLU A 263 15.94 -7.81 3.10
C GLU A 263 14.69 -8.53 3.58
N SER A 264 13.60 -7.82 3.86
CA SER A 264 12.31 -8.37 4.26
C SER A 264 11.63 -9.17 3.13
N SER A 265 11.64 -8.64 1.90
CA SER A 265 11.20 -9.34 0.68
C SER A 265 12.07 -10.58 0.38
N THR A 266 13.39 -10.46 0.53
CA THR A 266 14.31 -11.61 0.38
C THR A 266 14.09 -12.67 1.47
N GLN A 267 13.70 -12.27 2.68
CA GLN A 267 13.41 -13.19 3.79
C GLN A 267 12.11 -13.96 3.57
N LEU A 268 11.11 -13.35 2.92
CA LEU A 268 9.97 -14.08 2.35
C LEU A 268 10.47 -15.14 1.35
N ALA A 269 11.30 -14.77 0.38
CA ALA A 269 11.84 -15.72 -0.61
C ALA A 269 12.65 -16.88 0.02
N GLN A 270 13.42 -16.64 1.08
CA GLN A 270 14.26 -17.64 1.74
C GLN A 270 13.53 -18.54 2.73
N ASN A 271 12.58 -18.02 3.51
CA ASN A 271 11.79 -18.82 4.46
C ASN A 271 10.93 -19.87 3.74
N HIS A 272 10.57 -19.63 2.47
CA HIS A 272 9.81 -20.56 1.65
C HIS A 272 10.67 -21.62 0.91
N GLY A 273 12.00 -21.50 0.91
CA GLY A 273 12.92 -22.45 0.26
C GLY A 273 13.30 -23.68 1.10
N ASN A 274 12.99 -23.70 2.40
CA ASN A 274 13.57 -24.68 3.35
C ASN A 274 12.62 -25.82 3.77
N THR A 275 11.46 -25.96 3.13
CA THR A 275 10.52 -27.08 3.38
C THR A 275 10.24 -27.87 2.10
N ALA A 276 11.25 -28.51 1.53
CA ALA A 276 11.05 -29.62 0.61
C ALA A 276 10.85 -30.92 1.41
N PRO A 277 9.73 -31.65 1.28
CA PRO A 277 9.61 -32.96 1.88
C PRO A 277 10.54 -33.94 1.15
N ALA A 278 11.34 -34.67 1.92
CA ALA A 278 12.13 -35.78 1.40
C ALA A 278 11.17 -36.85 0.83
N HIS A 279 11.16 -37.00 -0.49
CA HIS A 279 10.43 -38.06 -1.17
C HIS A 279 11.10 -39.41 -0.84
N GLU A 280 10.47 -40.17 0.06
CA GLU A 280 10.80 -41.57 0.32
C GLU A 280 10.35 -42.40 -0.89
N THR A 281 11.32 -42.96 -1.62
CA THR A 281 11.10 -43.82 -2.77
C THR A 281 10.88 -45.26 -2.28
N ALA A 282 9.63 -45.69 -2.21
CA ALA A 282 9.30 -47.09 -2.01
C ALA A 282 9.24 -47.83 -3.36
N ARG A 283 9.96 -48.96 -3.42
CA ARG A 283 9.89 -49.99 -4.48
C ARG A 283 8.66 -50.86 -4.32
#